data_AF-A0AAU8T9W6-F1
#
_entry.id   AF-A0AAU8T9W6-F1
#
_cell.length_a   1.000
_cell.length_b   1.000
_cell.length_c   1.000
_cell.angle_alpha   90.00
_cell.angle_beta   90.00
_cell.angle_gamma   90.00
#
_symmetry.space_group_name_H-M   'P 1'
#
loop_
_entity.id
_entity.type
_entity.pdbx_description
1 polymer ?
#
loop_
_entity_poly.entity_id
_entity_poly.type
_entity_poly.pdbx_seq_one_letter_code
_entity_poly.pdbx_strand_id
1 'polypeptide(L)'
;MSVATNIDKTMNIKYLDTCLPDYFQGFGGETFAVPLCQNIRSDAVLKGLHDEINGWSGYMGDKQATPKDYEALHEAADALFADLDLRRRWSEQAGEECYAYFGVLVEEEA
;
A
#
# COMPACT_ATOMS: atom_id res chain seq x y z
N MET A 1 -36.54 4.89 -7.24
CA MET A 1 -35.54 5.63 -6.42
C MET A 1 -34.67 4.57 -5.78
N SER A 2 -33.49 4.29 -6.34
CA SER A 2 -32.58 3.29 -5.77
C SER A 2 -31.83 3.92 -4.61
N VAL A 3 -31.92 3.28 -3.45
CA VAL A 3 -31.16 3.63 -2.25
C VAL A 3 -29.70 3.34 -2.57
N ALA A 4 -28.87 4.38 -2.62
CA ALA A 4 -27.43 4.20 -2.64
C ALA A 4 -27.02 3.70 -1.26
N THR A 5 -26.91 2.38 -1.10
CA THR A 5 -26.19 1.80 0.03
C THR A 5 -24.74 2.21 -0.17
N ASN A 6 -24.32 3.27 0.53
CA ASN A 6 -22.90 3.49 0.80
C ASN A 6 -22.49 2.33 1.70
N ILE A 7 -22.03 1.25 1.09
CA ILE A 7 -21.23 0.26 1.78
C ILE A 7 -19.93 1.01 2.07
N ASP A 8 -19.69 1.36 3.33
CA ASP A 8 -18.43 1.94 3.77
C ASP A 8 -17.34 0.89 3.50
N LYS A 9 -16.62 1.07 2.39
CA LYS A 9 -15.50 0.20 2.04
C LYS A 9 -14.30 0.64 2.85
N THR A 10 -13.83 -0.23 3.74
CA THR A 10 -12.60 0.06 4.49
C THR A 10 -11.41 -0.30 3.62
N MET A 11 -10.53 0.68 3.39
CA MET A 11 -9.28 0.49 2.65
C MET A 11 -8.15 0.27 3.64
N ASN A 12 -7.38 -0.79 3.45
CA ASN A 12 -6.26 -1.12 4.32
C ASN A 12 -5.01 -1.38 3.48
N ILE A 13 -3.89 -0.81 3.90
CA ILE A 13 -2.58 -1.08 3.31
C ILE A 13 -1.81 -2.02 4.24
N LYS A 14 -1.37 -3.15 3.68
CA LYS A 14 -0.55 -4.13 4.39
C LYS A 14 0.85 -4.17 3.80
N TYR A 15 1.85 -4.14 4.67
CA TYR A 15 3.22 -4.44 4.27
C TYR A 15 3.33 -5.94 3.96
N LEU A 16 3.77 -6.29 2.75
CA LEU A 16 3.80 -7.67 2.27
C LEU A 16 5.16 -8.35 2.49
N ASP A 17 6.27 -7.77 1.98
CA ASP A 17 7.66 -7.98 2.42
C ASP A 17 8.62 -7.18 1.52
N THR A 18 9.93 -7.42 1.58
CA THR A 18 10.96 -6.82 0.71
C THR A 18 11.44 -7.68 -0.49
N CYS A 19 10.80 -8.82 -0.75
CA CYS A 19 11.30 -9.83 -1.72
C CYS A 19 10.50 -9.81 -3.04
N LEU A 20 11.09 -10.38 -4.10
CA LEU A 20 10.57 -10.38 -5.49
C LEU A 20 9.05 -10.69 -5.58
N PRO A 21 8.34 -10.09 -6.56
CA PRO A 21 6.87 -10.21 -6.71
C PRO A 21 6.34 -11.64 -6.79
N ASP A 22 7.19 -12.61 -7.17
CA ASP A 22 6.85 -14.03 -7.30
C ASP A 22 6.37 -14.66 -5.98
N TYR A 23 6.68 -14.07 -4.82
CA TYR A 23 6.19 -14.54 -3.52
C TYR A 23 4.74 -14.17 -3.21
N PHE A 24 4.12 -13.28 -3.99
CA PHE A 24 2.73 -12.86 -3.78
C PHE A 24 1.72 -13.62 -4.64
N GLN A 25 2.08 -14.81 -5.15
CA GLN A 25 1.13 -15.69 -5.85
C GLN A 25 -0.09 -15.97 -4.97
N GLY A 26 -1.22 -15.35 -5.32
CA GLY A 26 -2.50 -15.48 -4.60
C GLY A 26 -2.98 -14.22 -3.85
N PHE A 27 -2.20 -13.13 -3.83
CA PHE A 27 -2.71 -11.84 -3.37
C PHE A 27 -3.68 -11.29 -4.42
N GLY A 28 -4.96 -11.19 -4.07
CA GLY A 28 -6.04 -10.74 -4.97
C GLY A 28 -6.22 -9.22 -5.03
N GLY A 29 -5.33 -8.45 -4.40
CA GLY A 29 -5.40 -6.99 -4.33
C GLY A 29 -4.30 -6.31 -5.17
N GLU A 30 -4.34 -4.98 -5.18
CA GLU A 30 -3.35 -4.14 -5.86
C GLU A 30 -2.07 -4.05 -5.02
N THR A 31 -0.90 -4.05 -5.68
CA THR A 31 0.39 -4.02 -4.99
C THR A 31 1.21 -2.82 -5.43
N PHE A 32 1.69 -2.03 -4.47
CA PHE A 32 2.65 -0.95 -4.67
C PHE A 32 4.06 -1.43 -4.33
N ALA A 33 5.06 -0.99 -5.10
CA ALA A 33 6.45 -1.37 -4.92
C ALA A 33 7.31 -0.11 -4.75
N VAL A 34 7.90 0.06 -3.57
CA VAL A 34 8.72 1.24 -3.25
C VAL A 34 10.20 0.85 -3.21
N PRO A 35 11.08 1.47 -4.01
CA PRO A 35 12.50 1.13 -4.02
C PRO A 35 13.17 1.47 -2.68
N LEU A 36 13.99 0.55 -2.18
CA LEU A 36 14.79 0.71 -0.97
C LEU A 36 16.23 1.08 -1.35
N CYS A 37 16.58 2.37 -1.21
CA CYS A 37 17.94 2.85 -1.46
C CYS A 37 18.92 2.45 -0.35
N GLN A 38 20.25 2.54 -0.61
CA GLN A 38 21.34 2.18 0.32
C GLN A 38 21.36 2.91 1.69
N ASN A 39 20.40 3.79 1.98
CA ASN A 39 20.18 4.40 3.29
C ASN A 39 18.67 4.45 3.56
N ILE A 40 18.11 3.31 3.96
CA ILE A 40 16.66 3.14 4.10
C ILE A 40 16.17 3.96 5.29
N ARG A 41 15.48 5.07 4.99
CA ARG A 41 14.76 5.85 6.00
C ARG A 41 13.26 5.65 5.81
N SER A 42 12.53 5.42 6.90
CA SER A 42 11.09 5.13 6.81
C SER A 42 10.29 6.29 6.21
N ASP A 43 10.72 7.53 6.44
CA ASP A 43 10.10 8.71 5.84
C ASP A 43 10.28 8.74 4.31
N ALA A 44 11.41 8.26 3.80
CA ALA A 44 11.63 8.12 2.36
C ALA A 44 10.75 7.02 1.75
N VAL A 45 10.55 5.91 2.45
CA VAL A 45 9.68 4.81 1.98
C VAL A 45 8.20 5.22 2.02
N LEU A 46 7.75 5.89 3.09
CA LEU A 46 6.39 6.42 3.18
C LEU A 46 6.11 7.43 2.06
N LYS A 47 7.07 8.33 1.79
CA LYS A 47 6.97 9.26 0.67
C LYS A 47 6.86 8.51 -0.67
N GLY A 48 7.71 7.51 -0.89
CA GLY A 48 7.65 6.70 -2.10
C GLY A 48 6.30 5.97 -2.24
N LEU A 49 5.73 5.48 -1.15
CA LEU A 49 4.40 4.87 -1.15
C LEU A 49 3.31 5.89 -1.52
N HIS A 50 3.38 7.11 -1.01
CA HIS A 50 2.45 8.17 -1.40
C HIS A 50 2.59 8.56 -2.88
N ASP A 51 3.81 8.60 -3.40
CA ASP A 51 4.07 8.87 -4.81
C ASP A 51 3.49 7.75 -5.70
N GLU A 52 3.62 6.48 -5.30
CA GLU A 52 3.01 5.33 -5.99
C GLU A 52 1.47 5.39 -5.93
N ILE A 53 0.88 5.69 -4.78
CA ILE A 53 -0.59 5.87 -4.63
C ILE A 53 -1.08 6.98 -5.55
N ASN A 54 -0.37 8.11 -5.65
CA ASN A 54 -0.76 9.23 -6.52
C ASN A 54 -0.54 8.93 -8.01
N GLY A 55 0.47 8.11 -8.33
CA GLY A 55 0.74 7.65 -9.70
C GLY A 55 -0.20 6.52 -10.16
N TRP A 56 -0.90 5.88 -9.22
CA TRP A 56 -1.83 4.80 -9.50
C TRP A 56 -3.10 5.33 -10.17
N SER A 57 -3.32 4.91 -11.42
CA SER A 57 -4.53 5.22 -12.21
C SER A 57 -5.75 4.37 -11.80
N GLY A 58 -5.79 3.99 -10.52
CA GLY A 58 -6.48 2.83 -9.98
C GLY A 58 -7.96 2.66 -10.26
N TYR A 59 -8.36 1.39 -10.26
CA TYR A 59 -9.74 0.97 -10.19
C TYR A 59 -9.98 0.23 -8.87
N MET A 60 -11.08 0.57 -8.20
CA MET A 60 -11.58 -0.10 -7.00
C MET A 60 -12.71 -1.04 -7.42
N GLY A 61 -12.34 -2.26 -7.77
CA GLY A 61 -13.23 -3.19 -8.48
C GLY A 61 -13.55 -2.64 -9.88
N ASP A 62 -14.83 -2.41 -10.17
CA ASP A 62 -15.29 -1.91 -11.48
C ASP A 62 -15.35 -0.38 -11.60
N LYS A 63 -14.97 0.36 -10.56
CA LYS A 63 -15.06 1.83 -10.52
C LYS A 63 -13.68 2.47 -10.49
N GLN A 64 -13.53 3.59 -11.18
CA GLN A 64 -12.33 4.41 -11.05
C GLN A 64 -12.19 4.94 -9.62
N ALA A 65 -10.98 4.91 -9.08
CA ALA A 65 -10.67 5.47 -7.78
C ALA A 65 -11.05 6.96 -7.74
N THR A 66 -11.73 7.35 -6.67
CA THR A 66 -12.16 8.72 -6.40
C THR A 66 -11.14 9.42 -5.50
N PRO A 67 -11.14 10.77 -5.42
CA PRO A 67 -10.25 11.49 -4.51
C PRO A 67 -10.30 11.01 -3.05
N LYS A 68 -11.48 10.60 -2.58
CA LYS A 68 -11.65 10.04 -1.23
C LYS A 68 -10.95 8.70 -1.04
N ASP A 69 -10.87 7.89 -2.08
CA ASP A 69 -10.17 6.60 -2.05
C ASP A 69 -8.67 6.82 -1.92
N TYR A 70 -8.12 7.82 -2.64
CA TYR A 70 -6.73 8.23 -2.48
C TYR A 70 -6.46 8.77 -1.08
N GLU A 71 -7.33 9.62 -0.52
CA GLU A 71 -7.21 10.11 0.86
C GLU A 71 -7.18 8.95 1.88
N ALA A 72 -8.10 7.98 1.75
CA ALA A 72 -8.13 6.80 2.62
C ALA A 72 -6.87 5.93 2.50
N LEU A 73 -6.30 5.79 1.30
CA LEU A 73 -5.03 5.08 1.10
C LEU A 73 -3.85 5.80 1.75
N HIS A 74 -3.79 7.14 1.66
CA HIS A 74 -2.76 7.93 2.36
C HIS A 74 -2.89 7.81 3.87
N GLU A 75 -4.10 7.91 4.42
CA GLU A 75 -4.34 7.73 5.87
C GLU A 75 -3.94 6.32 6.34
N ALA A 76 -4.25 5.28 5.54
CA ALA A 76 -3.85 3.91 5.84
C ALA A 76 -2.33 3.71 5.78
N ALA A 77 -1.64 4.36 4.84
CA ALA A 77 -0.18 4.36 4.76
C ALA A 77 0.44 5.02 5.99
N ASP A 78 -0.05 6.20 6.38
CA ASP A 78 0.42 6.91 7.57
C ASP A 78 0.22 6.07 8.85
N ALA A 79 -0.96 5.45 9.00
CA ALA A 79 -1.26 4.58 10.14
C ALA A 79 -0.33 3.36 10.19
N LEU A 80 -0.04 2.73 9.05
CA LEU A 80 0.89 1.60 8.95
C LEU A 80 2.30 1.99 9.43
N PHE A 81 2.76 3.19 9.09
CA PHE A 81 4.09 3.66 9.48
C PHE A 81 4.14 4.21 10.92
N ALA A 82 2.99 4.48 11.54
CA ALA A 82 2.90 4.88 12.94
C ALA A 82 3.01 3.69 13.91
N ASP A 83 2.52 2.50 13.51
CA ASP A 83 2.42 1.32 14.38
C ASP A 83 3.63 0.36 14.27
N LEU A 84 4.51 0.55 13.29
CA LEU A 84 5.44 -0.48 12.84
C LEU A 84 6.88 0.03 12.75
N ASP A 85 7.80 -0.56 13.52
CA ASP A 85 9.26 -0.31 13.44
C ASP A 85 9.88 -1.03 12.22
N LEU A 86 9.36 -0.72 11.03
CA LEU A 86 9.77 -1.28 9.75
C LEU A 86 11.25 -0.99 9.43
N ARG A 87 11.82 0.05 10.05
CA ARG A 87 13.23 0.44 9.90
C ARG A 87 14.18 -0.70 10.22
N ARG A 88 13.90 -1.47 11.29
CA ARG A 88 14.77 -2.58 11.70
C ARG A 88 14.77 -3.70 10.66
N ARG A 89 13.61 -4.02 10.09
CA ARG A 89 13.44 -5.12 9.13
C ARG A 89 14.18 -4.86 7.82
N TRP A 90 14.13 -3.62 7.31
CA TRP A 90 14.78 -3.27 6.05
C TRP A 90 16.30 -3.15 6.15
N SER A 91 16.81 -2.69 7.30
CA SER A 91 18.27 -2.58 7.51
C SER A 91 19.01 -3.93 7.44
N GLU A 92 18.31 -5.04 7.71
CA GLU A 92 18.89 -6.38 7.68
C GLU A 92 18.99 -6.96 6.25
N GLN A 93 18.34 -6.34 5.26
CA GLN A 93 18.22 -6.86 3.88
C GLN A 93 18.90 -5.98 2.83
N ALA A 94 19.57 -4.89 3.23
CA ALA A 94 20.22 -3.96 2.31
C ALA A 94 21.47 -4.60 1.66
N GLY A 95 21.31 -5.15 0.44
CA GLY A 95 22.40 -5.76 -0.32
C GLY A 95 22.22 -5.79 -1.85
N GLU A 96 20.97 -5.83 -2.34
CA GLU A 96 20.61 -5.87 -3.78
C GLU A 96 19.51 -4.84 -4.12
N GLU A 97 18.99 -4.80 -5.36
CA GLU A 97 17.82 -3.98 -5.75
C GLU A 97 16.58 -4.42 -4.95
N CYS A 98 16.46 -3.93 -3.72
CA CYS A 98 15.38 -4.27 -2.81
C CYS A 98 14.22 -3.28 -2.97
N TYR A 99 13.00 -3.80 -2.94
CA TYR A 99 11.77 -3.02 -2.95
C TYR A 99 10.94 -3.40 -1.72
N ALA A 100 10.26 -2.45 -1.10
CA ALA A 100 9.22 -2.73 -0.12
C ALA A 100 7.87 -2.83 -0.84
N TYR A 101 7.19 -3.96 -0.67
CA TYR A 101 5.90 -4.20 -1.29
C TYR A 101 4.75 -3.96 -0.30
N PHE A 102 3.72 -3.27 -0.78
CA PHE A 102 2.54 -2.92 -0.02
C PHE A 102 1.30 -3.35 -0.78
N GLY A 103 0.45 -4.16 -0.14
CA GLY A 103 -0.79 -4.64 -0.69
C GLY A 103 -1.97 -3.80 -0.24
N VAL A 104 -2.85 -3.43 -1.17
CA VAL A 104 -4.12 -2.77 -0.91
C VAL A 104 -5.20 -3.83 -0.78
N LEU A 105 -5.88 -3.84 0.37
CA LEU A 105 -7.05 -4.65 0.63
C LEU A 105 -8.27 -3.75 0.69
N VAL A 106 -9.29 -4.09 -0.10
CA VAL A 106 -10.62 -3.48 -0.03
C VAL A 106 -11.51 -4.48 0.68
N GLU A 107 -11.78 -4.24 1.95
CA GLU A 107 -12.71 -5.06 2.71
C GLU A 107 -14.13 -4.50 2.49
N GLU A 108 -15.01 -5.32 1.94
CA GLU A 108 -16.44 -5.05 1.98
C GLU A 108 -16.95 -5.49 3.35
N GLU A 109 -17.42 -4.54 4.17
CA GLU A 109 -18.17 -4.89 5.38
C GLU A 109 -19.41 -5.70 4.95
N ALA A 110 -19.48 -6.94 5.43
CA ALA A 110 -20.52 -7.92 5.13
C ALA A 110 -21.78 -7.73 5.99
#